data_AF-A0A5J4NEN9-F1
#
_entry.id   AF-A0A5J4NEN9-F1
#
_cell.length_a   1.000
_cell.length_b   1.000
_cell.length_c   1.000
_cell.angle_alpha   90.00
_cell.angle_beta   90.00
_cell.angle_gamma   90.00
#
_symmetry.space_group_name_H-M   'P 1'
#
loop_
_entity.id
_entity.type
_entity.pdbx_description
1 polymer ?
#
loop_
_entity_poly.entity_id
_entity_poly.type
_entity_poly.pdbx_seq_one_letter_code
_entity_poly.pdbx_strand_id
1 'polypeptide(L)'
;MAPESHNLPETGALRYAVAALLTAFVSIELSPGTGSVGSAGTAADMLAASSSQDGGISSSEQSGRSTDDMNGEIVVPGRTTAVAQAPDIQTATVGFEEKFQYRRPMYACLRYWYGNPLYDVQFHHLESEALVHIDDSTPPLFLQFLSLLVNDAIFLLDEAINLLIQLKRKEQEREAVGGRLASQEEESLFMHTGRLARHHIMLGIETIAALRRVVSVCPRLITHPILVDRVACMLNYFLARLVNHSTSSSDSAEAFRRAVVSDERSFHPDLLDQAVAVLTRVSTAPIEVCTKFSEAVVLIKNENVVKMEDELDVEDAPDDFVDPIMGHVMEDPVKLPASGHVVDRKTIYRHLLNDSTDPFTRQPLKMSQVVPQEELKATIRAWIAEQRARLPKS
;
A
#
# COMPACT_ATOMS: atom_id res chain seq x y z
N MET A 1 11.34 -50.75 -19.29
CA MET A 1 12.17 -49.76 -18.57
C MET A 1 11.34 -48.51 -18.45
N ALA A 2 10.94 -48.13 -17.24
CA ALA A 2 10.32 -46.83 -16.98
C ALA A 2 11.45 -45.78 -16.80
N PRO A 3 11.27 -44.51 -17.17
CA PRO A 3 12.25 -43.47 -16.88
C PRO A 3 12.30 -43.23 -15.37
N GLU A 4 13.52 -43.13 -14.83
CA GLU A 4 13.74 -42.93 -13.40
C GLU A 4 13.31 -41.53 -12.97
N SER A 5 12.60 -41.46 -11.84
CA SER A 5 12.23 -40.21 -11.19
C SER A 5 13.46 -39.56 -10.57
N HIS A 6 14.07 -38.60 -11.27
CA HIS A 6 15.07 -37.71 -10.67
C HIS A 6 14.43 -36.87 -9.55
N ASN A 7 14.70 -37.25 -8.30
CA ASN A 7 14.49 -36.37 -7.15
C ASN A 7 15.35 -35.11 -7.33
N LEU A 8 14.72 -33.93 -7.29
CA LEU A 8 15.37 -32.62 -7.50
C LEU A 8 15.71 -31.93 -6.16
N PRO A 9 16.96 -32.07 -5.64
CA PRO A 9 17.41 -31.29 -4.48
C PRO A 9 17.46 -29.77 -4.74
N GLU A 10 17.46 -29.35 -6.01
CA GLU A 10 17.48 -27.95 -6.43
C GLU A 10 16.27 -27.15 -5.90
N THR A 11 15.09 -27.78 -5.81
CA THR A 11 13.84 -27.14 -5.39
C THR A 11 13.90 -26.58 -3.96
N GLY A 12 14.59 -27.28 -3.06
CA GLY A 12 14.76 -26.85 -1.66
C GLY A 12 15.69 -25.65 -1.54
N ALA A 13 16.85 -25.70 -2.19
CA ALA A 13 17.80 -24.58 -2.23
C ALA A 13 17.16 -23.32 -2.86
N LEU A 14 16.33 -23.50 -3.89
CA LEU A 14 15.60 -22.41 -4.54
C LEU A 14 14.60 -21.73 -3.60
N ARG A 15 13.84 -22.50 -2.80
CA ARG A 15 12.92 -21.93 -1.78
C ARG A 15 13.66 -21.03 -0.81
N TYR A 16 14.79 -21.49 -0.27
CA TYR A 16 15.60 -20.69 0.66
C TYR A 16 16.21 -19.45 0.01
N ALA A 17 16.68 -19.55 -1.24
CA ALA A 17 17.23 -18.40 -1.97
C ALA A 17 16.18 -17.31 -2.24
N VAL A 18 14.96 -17.70 -2.64
CA VAL A 18 13.83 -16.76 -2.83
C VAL A 18 13.44 -16.12 -1.49
N ALA A 19 13.23 -16.93 -0.45
CA ALA A 19 12.87 -16.44 0.88
C ALA A 19 13.93 -15.49 1.45
N ALA A 20 15.22 -15.82 1.37
CA ALA A 20 16.30 -14.97 1.85
C ALA A 20 16.36 -13.61 1.12
N LEU A 21 16.10 -13.57 -0.19
CA LEU A 21 16.04 -12.32 -0.94
C LEU A 21 14.84 -11.47 -0.54
N LEU A 22 13.65 -12.06 -0.35
CA LEU A 22 12.48 -11.33 0.12
C LEU A 22 12.67 -10.83 1.57
N THR A 23 13.28 -11.63 2.45
CA THR A 23 13.65 -11.19 3.80
C THR A 23 14.61 -10.01 3.74
N ALA A 24 15.66 -10.08 2.92
CA ALA A 24 16.58 -8.96 2.76
C ALA A 24 15.88 -7.69 2.22
N PHE A 25 14.94 -7.84 1.27
CA PHE A 25 14.12 -6.74 0.75
C PHE A 25 13.31 -6.07 1.85
N VAL A 26 12.67 -6.86 2.72
CA VAL A 26 11.88 -6.37 3.86
C VAL A 26 12.77 -5.76 4.95
N SER A 27 13.90 -6.39 5.27
CA SER A 27 14.81 -5.94 6.33
C SER A 27 15.53 -4.62 6.03
N ILE A 28 15.63 -4.19 4.76
CA ILE A 28 16.11 -2.85 4.40
C ILE A 28 15.23 -1.76 5.02
N GLU A 29 13.95 -2.03 5.27
CA GLU A 29 13.04 -1.09 5.92
C GLU A 29 13.17 -1.08 7.45
N LEU A 30 13.63 -2.20 8.04
CA LEU A 30 13.65 -2.44 9.48
C LEU A 30 14.97 -2.03 10.17
N SER A 31 15.91 -1.39 9.45
CA SER A 31 17.12 -0.84 10.06
C SER A 31 16.76 0.38 10.93
N PRO A 32 17.03 0.38 12.25
CA PRO A 32 16.53 1.41 13.16
C PRO A 32 17.27 2.73 12.99
N GLY A 33 16.74 3.60 12.12
CA GLY A 33 17.26 4.94 11.85
C GLY A 33 16.15 5.96 11.67
N THR A 34 16.19 7.02 12.50
CA THR A 34 15.25 8.16 12.52
C THR A 34 13.79 7.83 12.88
N GLY A 35 13.50 7.85 14.18
CA GLY A 35 12.19 8.33 14.63
C GLY A 35 12.10 9.84 14.38
N SER A 36 11.10 10.27 13.59
CA SER A 36 11.05 11.58 12.88
C SER A 36 12.24 11.75 11.91
N VAL A 37 12.05 11.98 10.61
CA VAL A 37 11.00 12.77 9.94
C VAL A 37 10.47 11.99 8.73
N GLY A 38 9.21 12.19 8.36
CA GLY A 38 8.66 11.59 7.14
C GLY A 38 8.01 10.23 7.37
N SER A 39 7.11 10.13 8.37
CA SER A 39 5.86 9.43 8.04
C SER A 39 5.30 10.18 6.84
N ALA A 40 5.40 9.57 5.66
CA ALA A 40 4.66 10.01 4.50
C ALA A 40 3.20 9.82 4.88
N GLY A 41 2.59 10.90 5.40
CA GLY A 41 1.21 10.91 5.86
C GLY A 41 0.39 10.23 4.79
N THR A 42 -0.25 9.13 5.16
CA THR A 42 -0.77 8.23 4.14
C THR A 42 -1.76 9.03 3.29
N ALA A 43 -1.85 8.73 2.00
CA ALA A 43 -2.95 9.28 1.20
C ALA A 43 -4.32 8.88 1.83
N ALA A 44 -4.34 7.86 2.69
CA ALA A 44 -5.49 7.52 3.52
C ALA A 44 -5.82 8.60 4.60
N ASP A 45 -4.83 9.21 5.25
CA ASP A 45 -5.03 10.19 6.33
C ASP A 45 -5.35 11.61 5.81
N MET A 46 -4.67 12.06 4.75
CA MET A 46 -4.91 13.42 4.19
C MET A 46 -6.33 13.62 3.65
N LEU A 47 -6.98 12.56 3.19
CA LEU A 47 -8.35 12.59 2.67
C LEU A 47 -9.42 12.41 3.75
N ALA A 48 -9.05 12.18 5.02
CA ALA A 48 -9.97 12.21 6.16
C ALA A 48 -10.02 13.59 6.86
N ALA A 49 -9.05 14.48 6.60
CA ALA A 49 -8.87 15.73 7.34
C ALA A 49 -9.52 16.98 6.67
N SER A 50 -10.09 16.85 5.48
CA SER A 50 -10.66 17.97 4.70
C SER A 50 -12.11 18.30 5.03
N SER A 51 -12.80 17.48 5.82
CA SER A 51 -14.22 17.62 6.17
C SER A 51 -14.49 18.43 7.45
N SER A 52 -13.44 18.93 8.14
CA SER A 52 -13.57 19.62 9.43
C SER A 52 -12.73 20.89 9.53
N GLN A 53 -13.26 22.00 9.02
CA GLN A 53 -12.81 23.35 9.41
C GLN A 53 -14.00 24.26 9.74
N ASP A 54 -14.26 24.44 11.03
CA ASP A 54 -14.79 25.70 11.56
C ASP A 54 -14.18 26.01 12.94
N GLY A 55 -13.95 27.31 13.20
CA GLY A 55 -13.74 27.94 14.52
C GLY A 55 -12.63 27.47 15.48
N GLY A 56 -11.66 28.36 15.79
CA GLY A 56 -10.92 28.29 17.08
C GLY A 56 -9.55 28.97 17.11
N ILE A 57 -9.43 30.09 17.84
CA ILE A 57 -8.20 30.91 17.98
C ILE A 57 -7.50 30.65 19.34
N SER A 58 -6.21 31.02 19.42
CA SER A 58 -5.39 31.31 20.64
C SER A 58 -4.57 30.14 21.23
N SER A 59 -3.36 30.30 21.81
CA SER A 59 -2.28 31.31 21.74
C SER A 59 -1.13 30.94 22.71
N SER A 60 0.14 31.28 22.41
CA SER A 60 1.26 31.57 23.37
C SER A 60 1.71 30.47 24.37
N GLU A 61 2.96 30.35 24.84
CA GLU A 61 4.28 30.97 24.54
C GLU A 61 5.43 30.18 25.23
N GLN A 62 6.67 30.43 24.79
CA GLN A 62 7.96 30.46 25.56
C GLN A 62 8.27 29.35 26.61
N SER A 63 9.31 28.52 26.41
CA SER A 63 10.75 28.75 26.65
C SER A 63 11.22 28.58 28.12
N GLY A 64 12.25 27.76 28.34
CA GLY A 64 12.93 27.59 29.64
C GLY A 64 14.08 26.57 29.55
N ARG A 65 15.22 26.87 30.17
CA ARG A 65 16.49 26.13 30.08
C ARG A 65 17.11 26.02 31.47
N SER A 66 18.02 25.05 31.68
CA SER A 66 18.88 24.90 32.90
C SER A 66 18.15 24.36 34.15
N THR A 67 18.79 23.64 35.09
CA THR A 67 20.18 23.14 35.24
C THR A 67 20.22 21.97 36.25
N ASP A 68 21.41 21.38 36.42
CA ASP A 68 22.06 21.01 37.71
C ASP A 68 22.49 19.54 37.88
N ASP A 69 23.81 19.41 38.08
CA ASP A 69 24.52 18.22 38.54
C ASP A 69 24.15 17.83 39.98
N MET A 70 24.41 16.58 40.38
CA MET A 70 25.31 16.31 41.52
C MET A 70 25.74 14.83 41.61
N ASN A 71 27.00 14.61 41.98
CA ASN A 71 27.64 13.30 42.15
C ASN A 71 27.26 12.60 43.47
N GLY A 72 27.43 11.27 43.55
CA GLY A 72 27.58 10.61 44.86
C GLY A 72 27.73 9.07 44.88
N GLU A 73 28.99 8.62 45.00
CA GLU A 73 29.47 7.42 45.72
C GLU A 73 29.89 6.14 44.96
N ILE A 74 30.85 5.45 45.59
CA ILE A 74 31.81 4.49 45.01
C ILE A 74 31.77 3.19 45.83
N VAL A 75 31.65 2.03 45.17
CA VAL A 75 31.95 0.71 45.76
C VAL A 75 32.74 -0.15 44.76
N VAL A 76 33.72 -0.90 45.26
CA VAL A 76 34.74 -1.65 44.50
C VAL A 76 34.61 -3.17 44.79
N PRO A 77 35.36 -4.08 44.13
CA PRO A 77 35.02 -4.74 42.87
C PRO A 77 34.53 -6.21 43.03
N GLY A 78 33.52 -6.60 42.25
CA GLY A 78 33.06 -8.00 42.14
C GLY A 78 33.58 -8.68 40.86
N ARG A 79 34.41 -9.73 41.00
CA ARG A 79 35.03 -10.45 39.87
C ARG A 79 34.06 -11.47 39.26
N THR A 80 33.34 -11.08 38.21
CA THR A 80 32.40 -11.96 37.50
C THR A 80 32.84 -12.21 36.05
N THR A 81 32.72 -13.47 35.64
CA THR A 81 33.08 -14.07 34.34
C THR A 81 32.98 -13.18 33.10
N ALA A 82 34.05 -13.12 32.31
CA ALA A 82 34.03 -12.54 30.97
C ALA A 82 33.17 -13.39 30.02
N VAL A 83 31.94 -12.97 29.79
CA VAL A 83 31.17 -13.37 28.60
C VAL A 83 31.69 -12.52 27.45
N ALA A 84 32.22 -13.15 26.41
CA ALA A 84 32.61 -12.43 25.20
C ALA A 84 31.34 -11.86 24.54
N GLN A 85 31.15 -10.55 24.65
CA GLN A 85 30.13 -9.85 23.87
C GLN A 85 30.50 -10.00 22.39
N ALA A 86 29.58 -10.53 21.60
CA ALA A 86 29.66 -10.41 20.15
C ALA A 86 29.72 -8.92 19.80
N PRO A 87 30.49 -8.50 18.80
CA PRO A 87 30.57 -7.09 18.45
C PRO A 87 29.18 -6.59 18.06
N ASP A 88 28.73 -5.51 18.72
CA ASP A 88 27.52 -4.79 18.32
C ASP A 88 27.69 -4.37 16.86
N ILE A 89 26.96 -5.06 15.98
CA ILE A 89 26.77 -4.59 14.61
C ILE A 89 25.86 -3.38 14.73
N GLN A 90 26.45 -2.21 14.86
CA GLN A 90 25.76 -0.94 14.65
C GLN A 90 25.18 -0.98 13.24
N THR A 91 23.91 -1.32 13.12
CA THR A 91 23.17 -1.26 11.86
C THR A 91 23.17 0.17 11.38
N ALA A 92 23.96 0.44 10.34
CA ALA A 92 24.01 1.75 9.73
C ALA A 92 22.60 2.18 9.33
N THR A 93 22.23 3.39 9.72
CA THR A 93 20.94 3.99 9.42
C THR A 93 20.91 4.38 7.95
N VAL A 94 20.43 3.48 7.10
CA VAL A 94 20.32 3.68 5.65
C VAL A 94 19.32 4.81 5.37
N GLY A 95 19.76 5.85 4.65
CA GLY A 95 18.89 6.96 4.26
C GLY A 95 17.74 6.47 3.39
N PHE A 96 16.57 7.13 3.47
CA PHE A 96 15.35 6.66 2.78
C PHE A 96 15.57 6.42 1.27
N GLU A 97 16.29 7.32 0.58
CA GLU A 97 16.64 7.15 -0.84
C GLU A 97 17.69 6.04 -1.08
N GLU A 98 18.61 5.82 -0.13
CA GLU A 98 19.65 4.78 -0.23
C GLU A 98 19.04 3.38 -0.18
N LYS A 99 17.89 3.19 0.51
CA LYS A 99 17.14 1.93 0.55
C LYS A 99 16.84 1.39 -0.86
N PHE A 100 16.50 2.28 -1.80
CA PHE A 100 16.23 1.89 -3.19
C PHE A 100 17.49 1.40 -3.93
N GLN A 101 18.68 1.89 -3.56
CA GLN A 101 19.94 1.41 -4.12
C GLN A 101 20.22 -0.04 -3.71
N TYR A 102 19.91 -0.41 -2.46
CA TYR A 102 19.99 -1.78 -1.96
C TYR A 102 18.92 -2.70 -2.56
N ARG A 103 17.72 -2.18 -2.86
CA ARG A 103 16.63 -2.94 -3.53
C ARG A 103 16.87 -3.16 -5.03
N ARG A 104 17.60 -2.28 -5.72
CA ARG A 104 17.92 -2.39 -7.16
C ARG A 104 18.48 -3.76 -7.62
N PRO A 105 19.48 -4.38 -6.98
CA PRO A 105 19.92 -5.74 -7.36
C PRO A 105 18.83 -6.81 -7.15
N MET A 106 17.94 -6.61 -6.17
CA MET A 106 16.82 -7.53 -5.91
C MET A 106 15.76 -7.46 -7.01
N TYR A 107 15.47 -6.26 -7.53
CA TYR A 107 14.62 -6.08 -8.71
C TYR A 107 15.19 -6.77 -9.98
N ALA A 108 16.52 -6.85 -10.12
CA ALA A 108 17.14 -7.63 -11.20
C ALA A 108 16.90 -9.14 -11.05
N CYS A 109 16.98 -9.68 -9.82
CA CYS A 109 16.61 -11.08 -9.54
C CYS A 109 15.13 -11.35 -9.83
N LEU A 110 14.22 -10.51 -9.31
CA LEU A 110 12.77 -10.63 -9.53
C LEU A 110 12.40 -10.64 -11.02
N ARG A 111 13.13 -9.87 -11.85
CA ARG A 111 13.00 -9.87 -13.31
C ARG A 111 13.55 -11.14 -13.96
N TYR A 112 14.76 -11.58 -13.61
CA TYR A 112 15.36 -12.80 -14.16
C TYR A 112 14.48 -14.04 -13.89
N TRP A 113 13.85 -14.09 -12.73
CA TRP A 113 12.94 -15.16 -12.34
C TRP A 113 11.61 -15.16 -13.13
N TYR A 114 11.25 -14.07 -13.84
CA TYR A 114 9.90 -13.91 -14.44
C TYR A 114 9.67 -14.87 -15.62
N GLY A 115 8.54 -15.57 -15.60
CA GLY A 115 8.21 -16.58 -16.62
C GLY A 115 9.03 -17.88 -16.51
N ASN A 116 9.73 -18.09 -15.39
CA ASN A 116 10.44 -19.34 -15.10
C ASN A 116 9.65 -20.15 -14.04
N PRO A 117 9.05 -21.30 -14.43
CA PRO A 117 8.17 -22.08 -13.56
C PRO A 117 8.79 -22.52 -12.23
N LEU A 118 10.12 -22.72 -12.16
CA LEU A 118 10.80 -23.15 -10.94
C LEU A 118 10.67 -22.11 -9.82
N TYR A 119 10.72 -20.82 -10.18
CA TYR A 119 10.51 -19.71 -9.26
C TYR A 119 9.04 -19.48 -8.98
N ASP A 120 8.17 -19.62 -9.99
CA ASP A 120 6.73 -19.45 -9.81
C ASP A 120 6.16 -20.45 -8.79
N VAL A 121 6.65 -21.69 -8.76
CA VAL A 121 6.33 -22.66 -7.69
C VAL A 121 6.69 -22.12 -6.30
N GLN A 122 7.81 -21.39 -6.14
CA GLN A 122 8.17 -20.80 -4.84
C GLN A 122 7.24 -19.65 -4.45
N PHE A 123 6.78 -18.85 -5.43
CA PHE A 123 5.76 -17.82 -5.19
C PHE A 123 4.41 -18.42 -4.80
N HIS A 124 3.98 -19.56 -5.36
CA HIS A 124 2.77 -20.28 -4.92
C HIS A 124 2.91 -20.86 -3.50
N HIS A 125 4.11 -21.32 -3.11
CA HIS A 125 4.37 -21.73 -1.73
C HIS A 125 4.26 -20.54 -0.76
N LEU A 126 4.87 -19.40 -1.11
CA LEU A 126 4.77 -18.16 -0.33
C LEU A 126 3.32 -17.63 -0.27
N GLU A 127 2.55 -17.74 -1.35
CA GLU A 127 1.12 -17.42 -1.38
C GLU A 127 0.34 -18.28 -0.37
N SER A 128 0.57 -19.60 -0.41
CA SER A 128 -0.13 -20.55 0.46
C SER A 128 0.24 -20.38 1.93
N GLU A 129 1.52 -20.13 2.22
CA GLU A 129 2.02 -19.81 3.56
C GLU A 129 1.42 -18.48 4.08
N ALA A 130 1.37 -17.45 3.23
CA ALA A 130 0.78 -16.16 3.58
C ALA A 130 -0.74 -16.24 3.85
N LEU A 131 -1.49 -17.05 3.08
CA LEU A 131 -2.92 -17.23 3.28
C LEU A 131 -3.27 -18.02 4.56
N VAL A 132 -2.45 -19.00 4.95
CA VAL A 132 -2.65 -19.76 6.20
C VAL A 132 -2.39 -18.89 7.44
N HIS A 133 -1.43 -17.97 7.34
CA HIS A 133 -0.95 -17.15 8.45
C HIS A 133 -1.40 -15.69 8.36
N ILE A 134 -2.47 -15.38 7.60
CA ILE A 134 -2.88 -13.98 7.32
C ILE A 134 -3.44 -13.25 8.55
N ASP A 135 -4.01 -14.00 9.50
CA ASP A 135 -4.57 -13.49 10.76
C ASP A 135 -3.57 -13.55 11.93
N ASP A 136 -2.34 -14.00 11.69
CA ASP A 136 -1.31 -14.11 12.74
C ASP A 136 -0.84 -12.72 13.20
N SER A 137 -0.49 -12.62 14.50
CA SER A 137 0.00 -11.39 15.13
C SER A 137 1.26 -10.77 14.51
N THR A 138 1.97 -11.53 13.67
CA THR A 138 3.13 -11.08 12.88
C THR A 138 2.83 -11.36 11.42
N PRO A 139 2.66 -10.34 10.55
CA PRO A 139 2.30 -10.56 9.16
C PRO A 139 3.32 -11.46 8.45
N PRO A 140 2.88 -12.45 7.64
CA PRO A 140 3.79 -13.30 6.86
C PRO A 140 4.74 -12.50 5.97
N LEU A 141 5.95 -13.02 5.77
CA LEU A 141 7.01 -12.38 4.98
C LEU A 141 6.52 -11.86 3.62
N PHE A 142 5.70 -12.66 2.94
CA PHE A 142 5.20 -12.32 1.61
C PHE A 142 4.16 -11.19 1.62
N LEU A 143 3.39 -11.03 2.70
CA LEU A 143 2.55 -9.85 2.92
C LEU A 143 3.37 -8.60 3.17
N GLN A 144 4.43 -8.70 3.99
CA GLN A 144 5.33 -7.58 4.26
C GLN A 144 6.02 -7.12 2.96
N PHE A 145 6.50 -8.08 2.15
CA PHE A 145 7.08 -7.79 0.83
C PHE A 145 6.08 -7.11 -0.12
N LEU A 146 4.85 -7.64 -0.25
CA LEU A 146 3.82 -7.03 -1.10
C LEU A 146 3.43 -5.62 -0.60
N SER A 147 3.27 -5.45 0.71
CA SER A 147 3.02 -4.15 1.36
C SER A 147 4.11 -3.13 1.01
N LEU A 148 5.38 -3.54 1.03
CA LEU A 148 6.50 -2.67 0.65
C LEU A 148 6.56 -2.39 -0.85
N LEU A 149 6.27 -3.36 -1.73
CA LEU A 149 6.18 -3.10 -3.17
C LEU A 149 5.07 -2.09 -3.51
N VAL A 150 3.92 -2.19 -2.83
CA VAL A 150 2.80 -1.24 -2.96
C VAL A 150 3.26 0.17 -2.57
N ASN A 151 3.92 0.30 -1.41
CA ASN A 151 4.41 1.58 -0.89
C ASN A 151 5.54 2.18 -1.76
N ASP A 152 6.48 1.35 -2.23
CA ASP A 152 7.55 1.75 -3.16
C ASP A 152 6.95 2.33 -4.45
N ALA A 153 5.97 1.65 -5.05
CA ALA A 153 5.38 2.09 -6.31
C ALA A 153 4.54 3.36 -6.14
N ILE A 154 3.89 3.57 -4.99
CA ILE A 154 3.26 4.85 -4.59
C ILE A 154 4.31 5.97 -4.57
N PHE A 155 5.36 5.82 -3.75
CA PHE A 155 6.38 6.84 -3.57
C PHE A 155 7.14 7.15 -4.87
N LEU A 156 7.60 6.12 -5.58
CA LEU A 156 8.40 6.28 -6.80
C LEU A 156 7.60 6.94 -7.93
N LEU A 157 6.28 6.74 -7.98
CA LEU A 157 5.40 7.41 -8.94
C LEU A 157 5.20 8.89 -8.59
N ASP A 158 4.93 9.21 -7.32
CA ASP A 158 4.86 10.59 -6.83
C ASP A 158 6.12 11.37 -7.16
N GLU A 159 7.27 10.84 -6.73
CA GLU A 159 8.53 11.55 -6.83
C GLU A 159 8.95 11.71 -8.30
N ALA A 160 8.75 10.68 -9.13
CA ALA A 160 8.95 10.79 -10.58
C ALA A 160 8.10 11.91 -11.21
N ILE A 161 6.80 11.99 -10.89
CA ILE A 161 5.90 13.01 -11.45
C ILE A 161 6.28 14.40 -10.94
N ASN A 162 6.53 14.56 -9.64
CA ASN A 162 6.91 15.83 -9.03
C ASN A 162 8.25 16.36 -9.60
N LEU A 163 9.24 15.50 -9.77
CA LEU A 163 10.51 15.85 -10.41
C LEU A 163 10.33 16.22 -11.89
N LEU A 164 9.46 15.52 -12.64
CA LEU A 164 9.15 15.86 -14.03
C LEU A 164 8.41 17.21 -14.17
N ILE A 165 7.49 17.54 -13.25
CA ILE A 165 6.81 18.85 -13.22
C ILE A 165 7.83 19.96 -12.94
N GLN A 166 8.71 19.77 -11.95
CA GLN A 166 9.79 20.70 -11.64
C GLN A 166 10.75 20.91 -12.81
N LEU A 167 11.16 19.82 -13.47
CA LEU A 167 12.00 19.85 -14.67
C LEU A 167 11.33 20.62 -15.80
N LYS A 168 10.06 20.33 -16.11
CA LYS A 168 9.33 21.01 -17.18
C LYS A 168 9.20 22.51 -16.94
N ARG A 169 8.95 22.93 -15.69
CA ARG A 169 8.91 24.36 -15.32
C ARG A 169 10.29 25.01 -15.50
N LYS A 170 11.36 24.36 -15.00
CA LYS A 170 12.73 24.86 -15.14
C LYS A 170 13.24 24.84 -16.59
N GLU A 171 12.77 23.93 -17.42
CA GLU A 171 13.04 23.87 -18.85
C GLU A 171 12.40 25.06 -19.57
N GLN A 172 11.13 25.39 -19.27
CA GLN A 172 10.47 26.58 -19.81
C GLN A 172 11.17 27.89 -19.39
N GLU A 173 11.58 28.01 -18.11
CA GLU A 173 12.40 29.14 -17.63
C GLU A 173 13.72 29.24 -18.43
N ARG A 174 14.40 28.10 -18.62
CA ARG A 174 15.68 27.98 -19.35
C ARG A 174 15.54 28.31 -20.83
N GLU A 175 14.46 27.89 -21.50
CA GLU A 175 14.16 28.23 -22.89
C GLU A 175 13.86 29.73 -23.07
N ALA A 176 13.08 30.32 -22.16
CA ALA A 176 12.72 31.73 -22.21
C ALA A 176 13.92 32.70 -22.15
N VAL A 177 15.03 32.27 -21.54
CA VAL A 177 16.29 33.04 -21.46
C VAL A 177 17.36 32.60 -22.48
N GLY A 178 16.99 31.83 -23.50
CA GLY A 178 17.89 31.45 -24.60
C GLY A 178 18.66 30.14 -24.40
N GLY A 179 18.18 29.25 -23.53
CA GLY A 179 18.64 27.87 -23.42
C GLY A 179 19.70 27.59 -22.35
N ARG A 180 19.89 28.47 -21.36
CA ARG A 180 20.75 28.25 -20.17
C ARG A 180 20.19 28.98 -18.96
N LEU A 181 20.22 28.36 -17.78
CA LEU A 181 19.82 29.01 -16.53
C LEU A 181 20.83 30.10 -16.10
N ALA A 182 20.42 31.00 -15.20
CA ALA A 182 21.17 32.21 -14.87
C ALA A 182 22.43 31.91 -14.05
N SER A 183 22.39 30.89 -13.18
CA SER A 183 23.54 30.41 -12.42
C SER A 183 24.02 29.03 -12.86
N GLN A 184 25.34 28.80 -12.79
CA GLN A 184 25.96 27.49 -12.93
C GLN A 184 25.42 26.48 -11.90
N GLU A 185 25.00 26.95 -10.72
CA GLU A 185 24.39 26.13 -9.67
C GLU A 185 22.99 25.66 -10.07
N GLU A 186 22.18 26.52 -10.69
CA GLU A 186 20.86 26.17 -11.20
C GLU A 186 20.93 25.17 -12.36
N GLU A 187 21.87 25.34 -13.29
CA GLU A 187 22.10 24.40 -14.39
C GLU A 187 22.61 23.03 -13.85
N SER A 188 23.45 23.04 -12.81
CA SER A 188 23.90 21.83 -12.11
C SER A 188 22.74 21.12 -11.40
N LEU A 189 21.87 21.87 -10.71
CA LEU A 189 20.68 21.37 -10.04
C LEU A 189 19.70 20.79 -11.06
N PHE A 190 19.39 21.49 -12.16
CA PHE A 190 18.54 20.99 -13.25
C PHE A 190 19.07 19.65 -13.81
N MET A 191 20.37 19.56 -14.05
CA MET A 191 21.02 18.31 -14.49
C MET A 191 20.96 17.20 -13.43
N HIS A 192 21.01 17.54 -12.14
CA HIS A 192 20.86 16.60 -11.02
C HIS A 192 19.42 16.09 -10.89
N THR A 193 18.42 16.99 -10.83
CA THR A 193 16.99 16.66 -10.86
C THR A 193 16.66 15.78 -12.07
N GLY A 194 17.25 16.04 -13.23
CA GLY A 194 17.11 15.21 -14.42
C GLY A 194 17.66 13.78 -14.26
N ARG A 195 18.78 13.60 -13.54
CA ARG A 195 19.31 12.27 -13.19
C ARG A 195 18.40 11.56 -12.19
N LEU A 196 17.93 12.29 -11.17
CA LEU A 196 17.08 11.77 -10.10
C LEU A 196 15.72 11.30 -10.65
N ALA A 197 15.05 12.12 -11.48
CA ALA A 197 13.80 11.74 -12.14
C ALA A 197 13.93 10.43 -12.94
N ARG A 198 15.00 10.28 -13.74
CA ARG A 198 15.28 9.04 -14.47
C ARG A 198 15.52 7.84 -13.55
N HIS A 199 16.09 8.05 -12.36
CA HIS A 199 16.31 7.00 -11.38
C HIS A 199 14.98 6.51 -10.78
N HIS A 200 14.12 7.43 -10.31
CA HIS A 200 12.78 7.08 -9.79
C HIS A 200 11.90 6.42 -10.86
N ILE A 201 11.91 6.91 -12.11
CA ILE A 201 11.19 6.28 -13.22
C ILE A 201 11.69 4.85 -13.48
N MET A 202 13.02 4.63 -13.51
CA MET A 202 13.60 3.30 -13.71
C MET A 202 13.16 2.33 -12.61
N LEU A 203 13.28 2.75 -11.35
CA LEU A 203 12.86 1.93 -10.21
C LEU A 203 11.34 1.71 -10.18
N GLY A 204 10.54 2.71 -10.53
CA GLY A 204 9.09 2.60 -10.63
C GLY A 204 8.68 1.54 -11.66
N ILE A 205 9.31 1.53 -12.83
CA ILE A 205 9.10 0.49 -13.86
C ILE A 205 9.51 -0.90 -13.32
N GLU A 206 10.62 -1.00 -12.60
CA GLU A 206 11.07 -2.26 -11.98
C GLU A 206 10.10 -2.76 -10.89
N THR A 207 9.54 -1.84 -10.10
CA THR A 207 8.56 -2.13 -9.03
C THR A 207 7.22 -2.55 -9.62
N ILE A 208 6.72 -1.85 -10.64
CA ILE A 208 5.50 -2.24 -11.38
C ILE A 208 5.68 -3.60 -12.08
N ALA A 209 6.86 -3.91 -12.60
CA ALA A 209 7.15 -5.23 -13.16
C ALA A 209 7.14 -6.34 -12.08
N ALA A 210 7.66 -6.07 -10.89
CA ALA A 210 7.59 -6.97 -9.74
C ALA A 210 6.14 -7.17 -9.24
N LEU A 211 5.36 -6.08 -9.12
CA LEU A 211 3.94 -6.14 -8.77
C LEU A 211 3.13 -6.93 -9.80
N ARG A 212 3.31 -6.65 -11.11
CA ARG A 212 2.69 -7.41 -12.20
C ARG A 212 2.97 -8.90 -12.08
N ARG A 213 4.19 -9.31 -11.72
CA ARG A 213 4.50 -10.71 -11.44
C ARG A 213 3.63 -11.24 -10.31
N VAL A 214 3.68 -10.62 -9.13
CA VAL A 214 2.95 -11.11 -7.94
C VAL A 214 1.46 -11.22 -8.25
N VAL A 215 0.87 -10.24 -8.94
CA VAL A 215 -0.53 -10.29 -9.38
C VAL A 215 -0.80 -11.45 -10.36
N SER A 216 0.11 -11.72 -11.29
CA SER A 216 -0.05 -12.81 -12.28
C SER A 216 0.16 -14.23 -11.71
N VAL A 217 0.98 -14.38 -10.66
CA VAL A 217 1.37 -15.69 -10.10
C VAL A 217 0.62 -16.01 -8.80
N CYS A 218 0.20 -14.99 -8.05
CA CYS A 218 -0.43 -15.13 -6.73
C CYS A 218 -1.81 -14.45 -6.67
N PRO A 219 -2.75 -14.80 -7.57
CA PRO A 219 -4.04 -14.11 -7.65
C PRO A 219 -4.90 -14.31 -6.41
N ARG A 220 -4.79 -15.45 -5.69
CA ARG A 220 -5.64 -15.75 -4.52
C ARG A 220 -5.31 -14.86 -3.34
N LEU A 221 -4.04 -14.49 -3.20
CA LEU A 221 -3.59 -13.55 -2.19
C LEU A 221 -4.05 -12.13 -2.53
N ILE A 222 -3.88 -11.70 -3.79
CA ILE A 222 -4.27 -10.36 -4.23
C ILE A 222 -5.77 -10.11 -4.08
N THR A 223 -6.61 -11.11 -4.33
CA THR A 223 -8.07 -11.00 -4.19
C THR A 223 -8.61 -11.49 -2.86
N HIS A 224 -7.73 -11.72 -1.88
CA HIS A 224 -8.14 -11.98 -0.51
C HIS A 224 -8.82 -10.72 0.08
N PRO A 225 -9.96 -10.83 0.80
CA PRO A 225 -10.71 -9.68 1.33
C PRO A 225 -9.88 -8.69 2.17
N ILE A 226 -8.78 -9.14 2.77
CA ILE A 226 -7.88 -8.31 3.58
C ILE A 226 -6.96 -7.42 2.73
N LEU A 227 -6.64 -7.83 1.49
CA LEU A 227 -5.66 -7.13 0.63
C LEU A 227 -6.29 -6.50 -0.60
N VAL A 228 -7.44 -7.01 -1.06
CA VAL A 228 -8.06 -6.62 -2.33
C VAL A 228 -8.36 -5.12 -2.38
N ASP A 229 -8.91 -4.54 -1.31
CA ASP A 229 -9.13 -3.09 -1.18
C ASP A 229 -7.82 -2.30 -1.33
N ARG A 230 -6.74 -2.72 -0.65
CA ARG A 230 -5.47 -1.99 -0.67
C ARG A 230 -4.80 -2.06 -2.03
N VAL A 231 -4.87 -3.20 -2.72
CA VAL A 231 -4.33 -3.36 -4.08
C VAL A 231 -5.21 -2.63 -5.09
N ALA A 232 -6.54 -2.61 -4.91
CA ALA A 232 -7.46 -1.84 -5.74
C ALA A 232 -7.22 -0.33 -5.60
N CYS A 233 -7.18 0.22 -4.38
CA CYS A 233 -6.83 1.62 -4.12
C CYS A 233 -5.47 1.99 -4.70
N MET A 234 -4.43 1.15 -4.53
CA MET A 234 -3.12 1.38 -5.14
C MET A 234 -3.22 1.44 -6.67
N LEU A 235 -3.94 0.50 -7.30
CA LEU A 235 -4.08 0.48 -8.76
C LEU A 235 -4.90 1.67 -9.26
N ASN A 236 -6.01 2.03 -8.62
CA ASN A 236 -6.79 3.23 -8.95
C ASN A 236 -5.98 4.51 -8.78
N TYR A 237 -5.17 4.60 -7.75
CA TYR A 237 -4.25 5.72 -7.52
C TYR A 237 -3.13 5.76 -8.57
N PHE A 238 -2.60 4.63 -9.01
CA PHE A 238 -1.66 4.58 -10.14
C PHE A 238 -2.33 4.95 -11.44
N LEU A 239 -3.60 4.56 -11.63
CA LEU A 239 -4.42 5.05 -12.72
C LEU A 239 -4.51 6.58 -12.57
N ALA A 240 -5.22 7.14 -11.59
CA ALA A 240 -5.42 8.58 -11.40
C ALA A 240 -4.18 9.51 -11.48
N ARG A 241 -2.93 9.00 -11.38
CA ARG A 241 -1.69 9.76 -11.69
C ARG A 241 -0.98 9.41 -12.99
N LEU A 242 -1.07 8.19 -13.51
CA LEU A 242 -0.59 7.83 -14.86
C LEU A 242 -1.63 8.15 -15.95
N VAL A 243 -2.81 8.61 -15.54
CA VAL A 243 -4.07 8.74 -16.30
C VAL A 243 -4.73 10.07 -15.88
N ASN A 244 -5.35 10.92 -16.70
CA ASN A 244 -5.43 11.07 -18.16
C ASN A 244 -4.86 9.92 -18.98
N HIS A 245 -5.65 8.86 -19.06
CA HIS A 245 -5.55 7.71 -19.97
C HIS A 245 -4.40 6.68 -19.69
N SER A 246 -4.66 5.52 -19.05
CA SER A 246 -3.89 4.23 -19.00
C SER A 246 -4.57 3.20 -18.02
N THR A 247 -4.03 1.99 -17.77
CA THR A 247 -4.85 0.73 -17.76
C THR A 247 -4.88 -0.19 -16.52
N SER A 248 -6.09 -0.66 -16.14
CA SER A 248 -6.49 -1.82 -15.31
C SER A 248 -6.48 -3.19 -16.06
N SER A 249 -7.39 -4.15 -15.82
CA SER A 249 -7.28 -5.30 -14.87
C SER A 249 -7.91 -6.61 -15.44
N SER A 250 -7.74 -7.77 -14.77
CA SER A 250 -8.42 -9.10 -15.00
C SER A 250 -7.78 -10.21 -14.12
N ASP A 251 -8.40 -11.35 -13.75
CA ASP A 251 -9.81 -11.78 -13.85
C ASP A 251 -10.36 -12.57 -12.61
N SER A 252 -9.70 -12.54 -11.43
CA SER A 252 -10.30 -12.97 -10.14
C SER A 252 -11.27 -11.88 -9.62
N ALA A 253 -12.12 -11.41 -10.54
CA ALA A 253 -12.30 -9.99 -10.71
C ALA A 253 -13.54 -9.40 -10.07
N GLU A 254 -14.53 -10.16 -9.60
CA GLU A 254 -15.72 -9.54 -8.99
C GLU A 254 -15.35 -8.81 -7.69
N ALA A 255 -14.66 -9.48 -6.77
CA ALA A 255 -14.15 -8.85 -5.55
C ALA A 255 -13.21 -7.68 -5.86
N PHE A 256 -12.37 -7.80 -6.89
CA PHE A 256 -11.47 -6.74 -7.32
C PHE A 256 -12.20 -5.55 -7.99
N ARG A 257 -13.22 -5.80 -8.82
CA ARG A 257 -14.08 -4.76 -9.43
C ARG A 257 -14.82 -4.01 -8.36
N ARG A 258 -15.43 -4.72 -7.40
CA ARG A 258 -16.13 -4.12 -6.27
C ARG A 258 -15.18 -3.25 -5.44
N ALA A 259 -14.00 -3.77 -5.07
CA ALA A 259 -12.96 -2.99 -4.40
C ALA A 259 -12.46 -1.78 -5.21
N VAL A 260 -12.36 -1.89 -6.55
CA VAL A 260 -12.01 -0.78 -7.45
C VAL A 260 -13.08 0.30 -7.45
N VAL A 261 -14.36 -0.07 -7.48
CA VAL A 261 -15.49 0.87 -7.52
C VAL A 261 -15.73 1.50 -6.13
N SER A 262 -15.49 0.76 -5.04
CA SER A 262 -15.62 1.24 -3.66
C SER A 262 -14.51 2.20 -3.21
N ASP A 263 -13.51 2.48 -4.05
CA ASP A 263 -12.48 3.48 -3.77
C ASP A 263 -12.94 4.89 -4.17
N GLU A 264 -13.76 5.50 -3.32
CA GLU A 264 -14.37 6.82 -3.52
C GLU A 264 -13.38 7.97 -3.76
N ARG A 265 -12.10 7.73 -3.45
CA ARG A 265 -11.03 8.73 -3.41
C ARG A 265 -10.28 8.83 -4.73
N SER A 266 -10.18 7.73 -5.47
CA SER A 266 -9.39 7.65 -6.70
C SER A 266 -10.17 7.06 -7.88
N PHE A 267 -11.31 6.42 -7.64
CA PHE A 267 -12.14 5.87 -8.71
C PHE A 267 -13.04 6.94 -9.34
N HIS A 268 -13.07 6.96 -10.67
CA HIS A 268 -14.07 7.66 -11.45
C HIS A 268 -14.28 6.90 -12.77
N PRO A 269 -15.53 6.64 -13.23
CA PRO A 269 -15.79 5.81 -14.41
C PRO A 269 -15.03 6.26 -15.67
N ASP A 270 -14.90 7.57 -15.86
CA ASP A 270 -14.19 8.16 -17.01
C ASP A 270 -12.70 7.83 -17.06
N LEU A 271 -12.04 7.54 -15.92
CA LEU A 271 -10.62 7.14 -15.92
C LEU A 271 -10.40 5.86 -16.73
N LEU A 272 -11.42 5.00 -16.79
CA LEU A 272 -11.41 3.75 -17.55
C LEU A 272 -11.68 3.96 -19.06
N ASP A 273 -12.51 4.93 -19.46
CA ASP A 273 -12.65 5.27 -20.89
C ASP A 273 -11.39 5.96 -21.40
N GLN A 274 -10.88 6.88 -20.59
CA GLN A 274 -9.59 7.48 -20.82
C GLN A 274 -8.54 6.36 -21.00
N ALA A 275 -8.54 5.33 -20.14
CA ALA A 275 -7.62 4.21 -20.20
C ALA A 275 -7.51 3.55 -21.58
N VAL A 276 -8.64 3.23 -22.20
CA VAL A 276 -8.71 2.60 -23.52
C VAL A 276 -7.99 3.48 -24.56
N ALA A 277 -8.19 4.80 -24.49
CA ALA A 277 -7.67 5.72 -25.50
C ALA A 277 -6.14 5.92 -25.47
N VAL A 278 -5.44 5.94 -24.32
CA VAL A 278 -3.95 5.95 -24.35
C VAL A 278 -3.40 4.60 -24.71
N LEU A 279 -4.02 3.50 -24.28
CA LEU A 279 -3.57 2.18 -24.72
C LEU A 279 -3.68 2.10 -26.26
N THR A 280 -4.73 2.67 -26.85
CA THR A 280 -4.89 2.74 -28.31
C THR A 280 -3.94 3.74 -28.98
N ARG A 281 -3.60 4.86 -28.33
CA ARG A 281 -2.77 5.95 -28.90
C ARG A 281 -1.27 5.74 -28.78
N VAL A 282 -0.80 5.12 -27.69
CA VAL A 282 0.62 5.09 -27.30
C VAL A 282 1.20 3.68 -27.40
N SER A 283 0.37 2.65 -27.32
CA SER A 283 0.87 1.31 -27.02
C SER A 283 1.34 0.53 -28.24
N THR A 284 2.51 -0.11 -28.08
CA THR A 284 2.95 -1.26 -28.88
C THR A 284 2.45 -2.59 -28.31
N ALA A 285 1.55 -2.57 -27.32
CA ALA A 285 0.99 -3.79 -26.75
C ALA A 285 0.22 -4.62 -27.81
N PRO A 286 0.19 -5.96 -27.67
CA PRO A 286 -0.62 -6.81 -28.53
C PRO A 286 -2.10 -6.39 -28.52
N ILE A 287 -2.75 -6.47 -29.69
CA ILE A 287 -4.18 -6.16 -29.87
C ILE A 287 -5.04 -6.91 -28.84
N GLU A 288 -4.70 -8.17 -28.55
CA GLU A 288 -5.35 -9.00 -27.54
C GLU A 288 -5.38 -8.35 -26.14
N VAL A 289 -4.29 -7.67 -25.74
CA VAL A 289 -4.24 -6.93 -24.47
C VAL A 289 -5.23 -5.78 -24.54
N CYS A 290 -5.27 -5.02 -25.64
CA CYS A 290 -6.21 -3.90 -25.82
C CYS A 290 -7.68 -4.32 -25.91
N THR A 291 -7.96 -5.55 -26.37
CA THR A 291 -9.31 -6.12 -26.40
C THR A 291 -9.76 -6.51 -24.99
N LYS A 292 -8.99 -7.37 -24.30
CA LYS A 292 -9.24 -7.76 -22.90
C LYS A 292 -9.32 -6.56 -21.97
N PHE A 293 -8.52 -5.54 -22.26
CA PHE A 293 -8.55 -4.26 -21.57
C PHE A 293 -9.94 -3.61 -21.63
N SER A 294 -10.49 -3.49 -22.83
CA SER A 294 -11.77 -2.82 -23.07
C SER A 294 -12.95 -3.62 -22.49
N GLU A 295 -12.88 -4.96 -22.54
CA GLU A 295 -13.82 -5.86 -21.88
C GLU A 295 -13.85 -5.64 -20.36
N ALA A 296 -12.68 -5.54 -19.73
CA ALA A 296 -12.57 -5.28 -18.29
C ALA A 296 -13.18 -3.92 -17.88
N VAL A 297 -13.03 -2.87 -18.70
CA VAL A 297 -13.65 -1.55 -18.46
C VAL A 297 -15.17 -1.64 -18.40
N VAL A 298 -15.79 -2.35 -19.34
CA VAL A 298 -17.25 -2.56 -19.36
C VAL A 298 -17.71 -3.27 -18.09
N LEU A 299 -16.99 -4.31 -17.66
CA LEU A 299 -17.32 -5.05 -16.43
C LEU A 299 -17.22 -4.19 -15.17
N ILE A 300 -16.17 -3.37 -15.03
CA ILE A 300 -16.02 -2.46 -13.87
C ILE A 300 -17.13 -1.40 -13.86
N LYS A 301 -17.49 -0.85 -15.03
CA LYS A 301 -18.56 0.15 -15.12
C LYS A 301 -19.94 -0.42 -14.78
N ASN A 302 -20.22 -1.65 -15.19
CA ASN A 302 -21.46 -2.34 -14.79
C ASN A 302 -21.51 -2.55 -13.27
N GLU A 303 -20.38 -2.94 -12.65
CA GLU A 303 -20.26 -3.05 -11.18
C GLU A 303 -20.49 -1.68 -10.49
N ASN A 304 -20.06 -0.57 -11.10
CA ASN A 304 -20.36 0.78 -10.60
C ASN A 304 -21.84 1.15 -10.67
N VAL A 305 -22.54 0.79 -11.74
CA VAL A 305 -24.00 1.00 -11.84
C VAL A 305 -24.71 0.22 -10.73
N VAL A 306 -24.36 -1.06 -10.55
CA VAL A 306 -24.93 -1.90 -9.48
C VAL A 306 -24.63 -1.33 -8.09
N LYS A 307 -23.41 -0.83 -7.82
CA LYS A 307 -23.09 -0.16 -6.55
C LYS A 307 -23.94 1.09 -6.34
N MET A 308 -24.08 1.95 -7.36
CA MET A 308 -24.89 3.17 -7.24
C MET A 308 -26.37 2.87 -7.02
N GLU A 309 -26.91 1.81 -7.65
CA GLU A 309 -28.27 1.32 -7.39
C GLU A 309 -28.40 0.81 -5.93
N ASP A 310 -27.45 0.00 -5.44
CA ASP A 310 -27.42 -0.49 -4.05
C ASP A 310 -27.21 0.63 -3.00
N GLU A 311 -26.50 1.72 -3.33
CA GLU A 311 -26.24 2.83 -2.40
C GLU A 311 -27.44 3.78 -2.28
N LEU A 312 -28.15 4.04 -3.38
CA LEU A 312 -29.42 4.79 -3.38
C LEU A 312 -30.49 4.15 -2.48
N ASP A 313 -30.41 2.83 -2.29
CA ASP A 313 -31.31 2.06 -1.42
C ASP A 313 -30.96 2.16 0.08
N VAL A 314 -29.83 2.80 0.43
CA VAL A 314 -29.21 2.75 1.77
C VAL A 314 -28.94 4.14 2.39
N GLU A 315 -29.15 5.25 1.66
CA GLU A 315 -28.93 6.63 2.17
C GLU A 315 -29.75 6.97 3.44
N ASP A 316 -30.90 6.33 3.68
CA ASP A 316 -31.78 6.49 4.85
C ASP A 316 -31.39 5.58 6.06
N ALA A 317 -30.14 5.12 6.15
CA ALA A 317 -29.70 4.23 7.22
C ALA A 317 -29.72 4.89 8.62
N PRO A 318 -30.24 4.22 9.67
CA PRO A 318 -30.11 4.69 11.05
C PRO A 318 -28.66 4.83 11.50
N ASP A 319 -28.33 5.91 12.23
CA ASP A 319 -26.97 6.21 12.73
C ASP A 319 -26.29 5.02 13.43
N ASP A 320 -27.04 4.22 14.20
CA ASP A 320 -26.55 3.03 14.92
C ASP A 320 -26.00 1.93 13.99
N PHE A 321 -26.30 1.98 12.69
CA PHE A 321 -25.85 1.01 11.68
C PHE A 321 -24.64 1.53 10.87
N VAL A 322 -24.29 2.80 11.01
CA VAL A 322 -23.26 3.49 10.22
C VAL A 322 -21.91 3.45 10.95
N ASP A 323 -20.83 3.17 10.22
CA ASP A 323 -19.46 3.22 10.75
C ASP A 323 -19.07 4.69 11.07
N PRO A 324 -18.72 5.03 12.32
CA PRO A 324 -18.45 6.40 12.73
C PRO A 324 -17.12 7.00 12.20
N ILE A 325 -16.30 6.21 11.50
CA ILE A 325 -15.06 6.66 10.85
C ILE A 325 -15.27 6.77 9.33
N MET A 326 -15.95 5.78 8.73
CA MET A 326 -16.09 5.68 7.28
C MET A 326 -17.41 6.28 6.74
N GLY A 327 -18.47 6.37 7.54
CA GLY A 327 -19.75 6.97 7.13
C GLY A 327 -20.68 6.06 6.31
N HIS A 328 -20.38 4.76 6.19
CA HIS A 328 -21.22 3.78 5.48
C HIS A 328 -21.79 2.73 6.45
N VAL A 329 -22.83 2.02 6.04
CA VAL A 329 -23.42 0.92 6.84
C VAL A 329 -22.42 -0.21 7.07
N MET A 330 -22.29 -0.65 8.32
CA MET A 330 -21.34 -1.70 8.75
C MET A 330 -21.75 -3.10 8.26
N GLU A 331 -20.82 -3.86 7.68
CA GLU A 331 -21.04 -5.24 7.23
C GLU A 331 -20.75 -6.28 8.33
N ASP A 332 -19.72 -6.00 9.13
CA ASP A 332 -19.24 -6.84 10.24
C ASP A 332 -18.88 -5.96 11.45
N PRO A 333 -19.89 -5.43 12.19
CA PRO A 333 -19.66 -4.55 13.32
C PRO A 333 -18.88 -5.23 14.44
N VAL A 334 -17.81 -4.57 14.90
CA VAL A 334 -16.97 -4.96 16.02
C VAL A 334 -16.88 -3.82 17.05
N LYS A 335 -16.96 -4.18 18.32
CA LYS A 335 -16.85 -3.23 19.43
C LYS A 335 -15.40 -3.12 19.91
N LEU A 336 -14.94 -1.89 20.03
CA LEU A 336 -13.63 -1.54 20.56
C LEU A 336 -13.69 -1.55 22.11
N PRO A 337 -12.75 -2.24 22.80
CA PRO A 337 -12.85 -2.43 24.25
C PRO A 337 -12.53 -1.18 25.07
N ALA A 338 -11.66 -0.29 24.56
CA ALA A 338 -11.22 0.91 25.27
C ALA A 338 -12.16 2.10 25.07
N SER A 339 -12.48 2.42 23.82
CA SER A 339 -13.40 3.51 23.46
C SER A 339 -14.88 3.14 23.55
N GLY A 340 -15.22 1.84 23.58
CA GLY A 340 -16.60 1.35 23.59
C GLY A 340 -17.37 1.54 22.28
N HIS A 341 -16.77 2.18 21.27
CA HIS A 341 -17.38 2.45 19.97
C HIS A 341 -17.54 1.15 19.18
N VAL A 342 -18.52 1.13 18.27
CA VAL A 342 -18.69 0.07 17.28
C VAL A 342 -18.28 0.62 15.92
N VAL A 343 -17.48 -0.15 15.18
CA VAL A 343 -16.94 0.15 13.85
C VAL A 343 -16.96 -1.11 13.01
N ASP A 344 -16.85 -1.02 11.70
CA ASP A 344 -16.68 -2.22 10.87
C ASP A 344 -15.32 -2.88 11.11
N ARG A 345 -15.27 -4.22 11.05
CA ARG A 345 -14.04 -5.00 11.21
C ARG A 345 -12.93 -4.55 10.26
N LYS A 346 -13.27 -4.24 8.99
CA LYS A 346 -12.32 -3.79 7.97
C LYS A 346 -11.72 -2.43 8.34
N THR A 347 -12.55 -1.52 8.85
CA THR A 347 -12.14 -0.18 9.30
C THR A 347 -11.07 -0.26 10.38
N ILE A 348 -11.33 -0.99 11.48
CA ILE A 348 -10.36 -1.08 12.58
C ILE A 348 -9.12 -1.89 12.19
N TYR A 349 -9.25 -2.96 11.40
CA TYR A 349 -8.10 -3.72 10.92
C TYR A 349 -7.17 -2.84 10.07
N ARG A 350 -7.73 -2.02 9.17
CA ARG A 350 -6.98 -1.07 8.33
C ARG A 350 -6.23 -0.03 9.17
N HIS A 351 -6.82 0.47 10.26
CA HIS A 351 -6.13 1.34 11.21
C HIS A 351 -4.96 0.61 11.88
N LEU A 352 -5.20 -0.60 12.43
CA LEU A 352 -4.20 -1.40 13.15
C LEU A 352 -3.00 -1.87 12.31
N LEU A 353 -3.13 -1.90 10.98
CA LEU A 353 -2.01 -2.14 10.05
C LEU A 353 -1.01 -0.97 9.99
N ASN A 354 -1.44 0.26 10.30
CA ASN A 354 -0.64 1.48 10.24
C ASN A 354 -0.25 1.98 11.64
N ASP A 355 -1.18 1.93 12.59
CA ASP A 355 -1.02 2.39 13.98
C ASP A 355 -1.73 1.39 14.92
N SER A 356 -0.98 0.75 15.82
CA SER A 356 -1.50 -0.27 16.75
C SER A 356 -2.25 0.32 17.96
N THR A 357 -3.13 1.30 17.72
CA THR A 357 -3.92 1.97 18.74
C THR A 357 -5.43 1.96 18.44
N ASP A 358 -6.23 2.41 19.39
CA ASP A 358 -7.66 2.68 19.23
C ASP A 358 -7.83 4.09 18.63
N PRO A 359 -8.56 4.26 17.50
CA PRO A 359 -8.57 5.52 16.74
C PRO A 359 -9.23 6.69 17.49
N PHE A 360 -10.04 6.43 18.51
CA PHE A 360 -10.74 7.47 19.30
C PHE A 360 -9.96 7.85 20.56
N THR A 361 -9.24 6.91 21.17
CA THR A 361 -8.59 7.08 22.48
C THR A 361 -7.06 7.04 22.43
N ARG A 362 -6.46 6.63 21.30
CA ARG A 362 -5.01 6.41 21.09
C ARG A 362 -4.37 5.43 22.08
N GLN A 363 -5.17 4.58 22.73
CA GLN A 363 -4.65 3.53 23.61
C GLN A 363 -4.20 2.31 22.78
N PRO A 364 -3.16 1.58 23.18
CA PRO A 364 -2.71 0.39 22.45
C PRO A 364 -3.82 -0.65 22.29
N LEU A 365 -4.06 -1.08 21.06
CA LEU A 365 -5.14 -1.99 20.69
C LEU A 365 -4.62 -3.08 19.75
N LYS A 366 -5.16 -4.30 19.87
CA LYS A 366 -4.87 -5.42 18.97
C LYS A 366 -6.16 -6.02 18.43
N MET A 367 -6.09 -6.60 17.23
CA MET A 367 -7.25 -7.18 16.57
C MET A 367 -7.89 -8.35 17.36
N SER A 368 -7.11 -9.07 18.17
CA SER A 368 -7.64 -10.11 19.08
C SER A 368 -8.46 -9.58 20.26
N GLN A 369 -8.52 -8.26 20.46
CA GLN A 369 -9.24 -7.62 21.56
C GLN A 369 -10.59 -7.00 21.14
N VAL A 370 -10.89 -6.92 19.83
CA VAL A 370 -12.18 -6.38 19.35
C VAL A 370 -13.28 -7.44 19.47
N VAL A 371 -14.47 -7.03 19.91
CA VAL A 371 -15.56 -7.95 20.24
C VAL A 371 -16.63 -7.95 19.12
N PRO A 372 -16.86 -9.06 18.40
CA PRO A 372 -17.88 -9.13 17.35
C PRO A 372 -19.28 -8.78 17.88
N GLN A 373 -20.06 -8.00 17.13
CA GLN A 373 -21.44 -7.62 17.49
C GLN A 373 -22.45 -8.39 16.62
N GLU A 374 -22.56 -9.71 16.81
CA GLU A 374 -23.38 -10.59 15.96
C GLU A 374 -24.89 -10.22 15.97
N GLU A 375 -25.42 -9.71 17.08
CA GLU A 375 -26.83 -9.26 17.16
C GLU A 375 -27.07 -7.99 16.31
N LEU A 376 -26.16 -7.01 16.37
CA LEU A 376 -26.23 -5.80 15.54
C LEU A 376 -26.08 -6.16 14.06
N LYS A 377 -25.12 -7.03 13.73
CA LYS A 377 -24.90 -7.56 12.38
C LYS A 377 -26.13 -8.27 11.82
N ALA A 378 -26.84 -9.05 12.63
CA ALA A 378 -28.11 -9.66 12.23
C ALA A 378 -29.20 -8.61 11.98
N THR A 379 -29.26 -7.58 12.83
CA THR A 379 -30.22 -6.47 12.72
C THR A 379 -29.99 -5.64 11.45
N ILE A 380 -28.74 -5.23 11.18
CA ILE A 380 -28.36 -4.51 9.95
C ILE A 380 -28.74 -5.32 8.71
N ARG A 381 -28.40 -6.62 8.68
CA ARG A 381 -28.73 -7.51 7.55
C ARG A 381 -30.25 -7.66 7.34
N ALA A 382 -31.04 -7.72 8.42
CA ALA A 382 -32.49 -7.76 8.32
C ALA A 382 -33.05 -6.44 7.75
N TRP A 383 -32.53 -5.29 8.19
CA TRP A 383 -32.93 -3.97 7.69
C TRP A 383 -32.57 -3.78 6.20
N ILE A 384 -31.35 -4.14 5.77
CA ILE A 384 -30.95 -4.10 4.35
C ILE A 384 -31.87 -4.99 3.49
N ALA A 385 -32.23 -6.18 3.99
CA ALA A 385 -33.15 -7.08 3.29
C ALA A 385 -34.58 -6.52 3.23
N GLU A 386 -35.03 -5.78 4.24
CA GLU A 386 -36.34 -5.11 4.25
C GLU A 386 -36.38 -3.93 3.26
N GLN A 387 -35.37 -3.07 3.21
CA GLN A 387 -35.33 -1.96 2.23
C GLN A 387 -35.33 -2.50 0.79
N ARG A 388 -34.45 -3.47 0.49
CA ARG A 388 -34.41 -4.15 -0.82
C ARG A 388 -35.70 -4.88 -1.21
N ALA A 389 -36.55 -5.23 -0.24
CA ALA A 389 -37.89 -5.80 -0.49
C ALA A 389 -39.00 -4.75 -0.65
N ARG A 390 -38.78 -3.51 -0.17
CA ARG A 390 -39.73 -2.39 -0.24
C ARG A 390 -39.71 -1.70 -1.61
N LEU A 391 -38.61 -1.79 -2.34
CA LEU A 391 -38.45 -1.21 -3.68
C LEU A 391 -39.07 -2.09 -4.77
N PRO A 392 -39.90 -1.55 -5.67
CA PRO A 392 -40.39 -2.29 -6.82
C PRO A 392 -39.23 -2.49 -7.82
N LYS A 393 -38.97 -3.74 -8.19
CA LYS A 393 -38.06 -4.06 -9.32
C LYS A 393 -38.62 -3.43 -10.60
N SER A 394 -37.95 -2.41 -11.11
CA SER A 394 -38.29 -1.71 -12.37
C SER A 394 -37.72 -2.43 -13.58
#